data_AF-A0A3N6IX67-F1
#
_entry.id   AF-A0A3N6IX67-F1
#
_cell.length_a   1.000
_cell.length_b   1.000
_cell.length_c   1.000
_cell.angle_alpha   90.00
_cell.angle_beta   90.00
_cell.angle_gamma   90.00
#
_symmetry.space_group_name_H-M   'P 1'
#
loop_
_entity.id
_entity.type
_entity.pdbx_description
1 polymer ?
#
loop_
_entity_poly.entity_id
_entity_poly.type
_entity_poly.pdbx_seq_one_letter_code
_entity_poly.pdbx_strand_id
1 'polypeptide(L)' 'MLHTLALDVLDGRIRTIRSVINPDKLGHVGPVADAWAIDRELRQTRRPPVRCPSFRLRAPGSPIE' A
#
# COMPACT_ATOMS: atom_id res chain seq x y z
N MET A 1 3.62 -10.00 2.39
CA MET A 1 2.87 -10.83 3.35
C MET A 1 1.97 -9.90 4.15
N LEU A 2 0.69 -10.25 4.31
CA LEU A 2 -0.28 -9.46 5.08
C LEU A 2 -0.56 -10.17 6.41
N HIS A 3 -0.58 -9.41 7.50
CA HIS A 3 -0.92 -9.87 8.85
C HIS A 3 -2.04 -9.01 9.41
N THR A 4 -2.90 -9.60 10.23
CA THR A 4 -3.95 -8.85 10.94
C THR A 4 -3.69 -8.86 12.44
N LEU A 5 -3.85 -7.70 13.07
CA LEU A 5 -3.72 -7.49 14.51
C LEU A 5 -5.05 -6.99 15.05
N ALA A 6 -5.49 -7.53 16.19
CA ALA A 6 -6.59 -6.98 16.96
C ALA A 6 -6.09 -6.58 18.36
N LEU A 7 -6.39 -5.33 18.75
CA LEU A 7 -6.08 -4.78 20.06
C LEU A 7 -7.39 -4.64 20.83
N ASP A 8 -7.47 -5.33 21.96
CA ASP A 8 -8.53 -5.12 22.94
C ASP A 8 -8.08 -4.02 23.90
N VAL A 9 -8.80 -2.90 23.89
CA VAL A 9 -8.47 -1.69 24.66
C VAL A 9 -9.58 -1.41 25.66
N LEU A 10 -9.22 -1.37 26.94
CA LEU A 10 -10.12 -1.02 28.03
C LEU A 10 -9.43 0.03 28.91
N ASP A 11 -10.16 1.09 29.28
CA ASP A 11 -9.65 2.21 30.07
C ASP A 11 -8.35 2.83 29.53
N GLY A 12 -8.25 2.94 28.19
CA GLY A 12 -7.08 3.49 27.52
C GLY A 12 -5.84 2.59 27.56
N ARG A 13 -5.95 1.35 28.04
CA ARG A 13 -4.86 0.37 28.08
C ARG A 13 -5.17 -0.84 27.20
N ILE A 14 -4.14 -1.33 26.50
CA ILE A 14 -4.23 -2.58 25.75
C ILE A 14 -4.24 -3.73 26.76
N ARG A 15 -5.34 -4.49 26.78
CA ARG A 15 -5.51 -5.66 27.64
C ARG A 15 -5.12 -6.95 26.92
N THR A 16 -5.33 -7.02 25.61
CA THR A 16 -5.01 -8.22 24.82
C THR A 16 -4.59 -7.83 23.42
N ILE A 17 -3.57 -8.52 22.93
CA ILE A 17 -3.10 -8.44 21.54
C ILE A 17 -3.36 -9.80 20.90
N ARG A 18 -4.07 -9.81 19.78
CA ARG A 18 -4.30 -11.02 18.98
C ARG A 18 -3.69 -10.82 17.60
N SER A 19 -3.03 -11.85 17.09
CA SER A 19 -2.42 -11.85 15.76
C SER A 19 -2.94 -13.02 14.95
N VAL A 20 -3.36 -12.74 13.72
CA VAL A 20 -3.70 -13.76 12.72
C VAL A 20 -2.67 -13.65 11.60
N ILE A 21 -1.79 -14.65 11.55
CA ILE A 21 -0.69 -14.70 10.59
C ILE A 21 -1.11 -15.44 9.31
N ASN A 22 -2.05 -16.39 9.41
CA ASN A 22 -2.63 -17.05 8.25
C ASN A 22 -3.87 -16.28 7.75
N PRO A 23 -3.82 -15.62 6.58
CA PRO A 23 -4.95 -14.84 6.06
C PRO A 23 -6.19 -15.71 5.77
N ASP A 24 -6.03 -16.99 5.41
CA ASP A 24 -7.15 -17.90 5.15
C ASP A 24 -8.02 -18.11 6.41
N LYS A 25 -7.46 -17.90 7.59
CA LYS A 25 -8.21 -18.00 8.85
C LYS A 25 -9.24 -16.90 8.99
N LEU A 26 -9.06 -15.75 8.33
CA LEU A 26 -10.04 -14.68 8.32
C LEU A 26 -11.35 -15.09 7.61
N GLY A 27 -11.31 -16.03 6.67
CA GLY A 27 -12.53 -16.54 6.03
C GLY A 27 -13.51 -17.21 7.00
N HIS A 28 -13.06 -17.64 8.19
CA HIS A 28 -13.91 -18.27 9.20
C HIS A 28 -14.76 -17.27 9.98
N VAL A 29 -14.40 -15.97 9.96
CA VAL A 29 -15.19 -14.92 10.63
C VAL A 29 -16.22 -14.26 9.69
N GLY A 30 -16.27 -14.72 8.43
CA GLY A 30 -17.16 -14.20 7.39
C GLY A 30 -16.40 -13.53 6.24
N PRO A 31 -17.14 -12.92 5.28
CA PRO A 31 -16.53 -12.20 4.17
C PRO A 31 -15.63 -11.06 4.67
N VAL A 32 -14.43 -10.97 4.10
CA VAL A 32 -13.47 -9.89 4.33
C VAL A 32 -13.19 -9.15 3.02
N ALA A 33 -12.74 -7.90 3.11
CA ALA A 33 -12.39 -7.09 1.94
C ALA A 33 -11.19 -7.68 1.17
N ASP A 34 -11.06 -7.33 -0.12
CA ASP A 34 -9.89 -7.68 -0.92
C ASP A 34 -8.66 -6.90 -0.44
N ALA A 35 -7.86 -7.57 0.38
CA ALA A 35 -6.59 -7.11 0.90
C ALA A 35 -5.62 -6.57 -0.17
N TRP A 36 -5.59 -7.17 -1.36
CA TRP A 36 -4.65 -6.79 -2.41
C TRP A 36 -5.11 -5.57 -3.19
N ALA A 37 -6.42 -5.37 -3.33
CA ALA A 37 -6.96 -4.12 -3.88
C ALA A 37 -6.55 -2.92 -3.00
N ILE A 38 -6.69 -3.04 -1.69
CA ILE A 38 -6.31 -2.01 -0.71
C ILE A 38 -4.80 -1.75 -0.75
N ASP A 39 -3.97 -2.80 -0.77
CA ASP A 39 -2.50 -2.63 -0.87
C ASP A 39 -2.08 -1.89 -2.14
N ARG A 40 -2.70 -2.20 -3.29
CA ARG A 40 -2.44 -1.48 -4.55
C ARG A 40 -2.84 -0.01 -4.48
N GLU A 41 -4.02 0.30 -3.96
CA GLU A 41 -4.50 1.68 -3.80
C GLU A 41 -3.56 2.50 -2.89
N LEU A 42 -3.16 1.93 -1.75
CA LEU A 42 -2.22 2.57 -0.84
C LEU A 42 -0.85 2.81 -1.50
N ARG A 43 -0.35 1.85 -2.27
CA ARG A 43 0.91 2.00 -3.03
C ARG A 43 0.82 3.08 -4.09
N GLN A 44 -0.31 3.19 -4.78
CA GLN A 44 -0.54 4.24 -5.77
C GLN A 44 -0.59 5.62 -5.12
N THR A 45 -1.32 5.75 -4.01
CA THR A 45 -1.42 7.00 -3.23
C THR A 45 -0.06 7.46 -2.71
N ARG A 46 0.81 6.51 -2.32
CA ARG A 46 2.17 6.78 -1.85
C ARG A 46 3.18 7.01 -2.96
N ARG A 47 2.84 6.74 -4.22
CA ARG A 47 3.80 6.88 -5.32
C ARG A 47 4.07 8.37 -5.52
N PRO A 48 5.33 8.84 -5.44
CA PRO A 48 5.63 10.23 -5.71
C PRO A 48 5.20 10.56 -7.15
N PRO A 49 4.75 11.80 -7.42
CA PRO A 49 4.39 12.19 -8.76
C PRO A 49 5.56 11.89 -9.69
N VAL A 50 5.27 11.26 -10.83
CA VAL A 50 6.29 11.02 -11.86
C VAL A 50 6.79 12.40 -12.27
N ARG A 51 8.03 12.74 -11.91
CA ARG A 51 8.69 13.92 -12.48
C ARG A 51 8.72 13.72 -13.98
N CYS A 52 8.24 14.72 -14.73
CA CYS A 52 8.45 14.75 -16.17
C CYS A 52 9.94 14.48 -16.43
N PRO A 53 10.30 13.46 -17.22
CA PRO A 53 11.66 13.40 -17.72
C PRO A 53 11.88 14.73 -18.42
N SER A 54 12.99 15.39 -18.12
CA SER A 54 13.41 16.58 -18.86
C SER A 54 13.72 16.13 -20.29
N PHE A 55 12.68 15.98 -21.10
CA PHE A 55 12.81 15.84 -22.53
C PHE A 55 13.37 17.16 -23.00
N ARG A 56 14.70 17.21 -23.14
CA ARG A 56 15.38 18.32 -23.78
C ARG A 56 14.90 18.27 -25.23
N LEU A 57 13.86 19.05 -25.55
CA LEU A 57 13.50 19.34 -26.93
C LEU A 57 14.80 19.81 -27.59
N ARG A 58 15.38 18.98 -28.45
CA ARG A 58 16.49 19.40 -29.29
C ARG A 58 15.97 20.57 -30.12
N ALA A 59 16.55 21.74 -29.94
CA ALA A 59 16.24 22.87 -30.82
C ALA A 59 16.49 22.42 -32.27
N PRO A 60 15.54 22.64 -33.20
CA PRO A 60 15.77 22.30 -34.59
C PRO A 60 16.95 23.13 -35.11
N GLY A 61 18.00 22.45 -35.62
CA GLY A 61 19.12 23.10 -36.29
C GLY A 61 20.52 22.97 -35.67
N SER A 62 20.82 21.97 -34.83
CA SER A 62 22.24 21.76 -34.45
C SER A 62 23.05 21.29 -35.66
N PRO A 63 24.21 21.89 -35.97
CA PRO A 63 25.07 21.46 -37.08
C PRO A 63 25.52 20.01 -36.86
N ILE A 64 25.63 19.28 -37.97
CA ILE A 64 26.39 18.03 -38.05
C ILE A 64 27.85 18.41 -38.30
N GLU A 65 28.69 18.29 -37.28
CA GLU A 65 30.12 18.00 -37.50
C GLU A 65 30.32 16.50 -37.30
#